data_AF-A0A7M3Y2P4-F1
#
_entry.id   AF-A0A7M3Y2P4-F1
#
_cell.length_a   1.000
_cell.length_b   1.000
_cell.length_c   1.000
_cell.angle_alpha   90.00
_cell.angle_beta   90.00
_cell.angle_gamma   90.00
#
_symmetry.space_group_name_H-M   'P 1'
#
loop_
_entity.id
_entity.type
_entity.pdbx_description
1 polymer ?
#
loop_
_entity_poly.entity_id
_entity_poly.type
_entity_poly.pdbx_seq_one_letter_code
_entity_poly.pdbx_strand_id
1 'polypeptide(L)'
;VALSVQDSNAAAFGLQPDGRVDRGVRQSVFDRIVERLSALGFSDLRPNPKHGTVEVPSASKRDLASVRLALLSLERELGGMGLMPPSSTYHHFAVGLDGDKMSSSRPDSTIFLGDEPAKVAKKIKRAFSGGQPTVEEHRRLGGDPDRDVAFQYMAYFFEEDDAVLADFAESYRAGRLLAGEMKQACLERAEVWLGNLAERRDETAHLVETFLA
;
A
#
# COMPACT_ATOMS: atom_id res chain seq x y z
N VAL A 1 20.39 11.92 3.78
CA VAL A 1 20.42 11.03 2.60
C VAL A 1 21.71 10.22 2.68
N ALA A 2 21.68 8.93 2.38
CA ALA A 2 22.87 8.07 2.39
C ALA A 2 23.23 7.68 0.95
N LEU A 3 24.53 7.58 0.68
CA LEU A 3 25.07 7.03 -0.56
C LEU A 3 25.42 5.55 -0.34
N SER A 4 25.13 4.72 -1.32
CA SER A 4 25.40 3.28 -1.23
C SER A 4 26.82 2.95 -1.66
N VAL A 5 27.58 2.34 -0.76
CA VAL A 5 28.90 1.78 -1.06
C VAL A 5 28.75 0.27 -1.29
N GLN A 6 29.15 -0.19 -2.45
CA GLN A 6 29.11 -1.55 -2.95
C GLN A 6 30.53 -1.95 -3.39
N ASP A 7 30.81 -3.24 -3.52
CA ASP A 7 32.15 -3.71 -3.91
C ASP A 7 32.62 -3.13 -5.26
N SER A 8 31.68 -2.89 -6.18
CA SER A 8 31.96 -2.31 -7.50
C SER A 8 32.33 -0.83 -7.49
N ASN A 9 31.91 -0.06 -6.47
CA ASN A 9 32.17 1.38 -6.37
C ASN A 9 32.99 1.76 -5.13
N ALA A 10 33.36 0.79 -4.28
CA ALA A 10 34.09 0.98 -3.04
C ALA A 10 35.36 1.84 -3.21
N ALA A 11 36.16 1.55 -4.24
CA ALA A 11 37.37 2.29 -4.55
C ALA A 11 37.08 3.77 -4.90
N ALA A 12 35.99 4.05 -5.61
CA ALA A 12 35.57 5.42 -5.95
C ALA A 12 35.09 6.22 -4.72
N PHE A 13 34.64 5.53 -3.68
CA PHE A 13 34.32 6.11 -2.36
C PHE A 13 35.51 6.13 -1.39
N GLY A 14 36.70 5.72 -1.84
CA GLY A 14 37.94 5.71 -1.06
C GLY A 14 38.04 4.53 -0.09
N LEU A 15 37.27 3.46 -0.28
CA LEU A 15 37.40 2.21 0.47
C LEU A 15 38.35 1.26 -0.26
N GLN A 16 39.44 0.90 0.40
CA GLN A 16 40.44 -0.04 -0.11
C GLN A 16 40.04 -1.50 0.22
N PRO A 17 40.54 -2.50 -0.52
CA PRO A 17 40.22 -3.91 -0.28
C PRO A 17 40.60 -4.44 1.12
N ASP A 18 41.55 -3.78 1.80
CA ASP A 18 41.97 -4.08 3.17
C ASP A 18 41.10 -3.39 4.25
N GLY A 19 40.02 -2.71 3.82
CA GLY A 19 39.11 -1.95 4.68
C GLY A 19 39.66 -0.58 5.10
N ARG A 20 40.85 -0.18 4.64
CA ARG A 20 41.37 1.17 4.91
C ARG A 20 40.64 2.19 4.06
N VAL A 21 40.65 3.41 4.59
CA VAL A 21 40.06 4.57 3.92
C VAL A 21 41.17 5.43 3.34
N ASP A 22 41.14 5.61 2.03
CA ASP A 22 41.91 6.65 1.36
C ASP A 22 41.30 8.03 1.70
N ARG A 23 42.03 8.79 2.51
CA ARG A 23 41.58 10.12 2.96
C ARG A 23 41.51 11.13 1.81
N GLY A 24 42.35 11.00 0.79
CA GLY A 24 42.36 11.91 -0.36
C GLY A 24 41.15 11.67 -1.26
N VAL A 25 40.87 10.41 -1.58
CA VAL A 25 39.67 10.04 -2.35
C VAL A 25 38.41 10.40 -1.57
N ARG A 26 38.37 10.11 -0.27
CA ARG A 26 37.23 10.50 0.57
C ARG A 26 37.04 12.01 0.60
N GLN A 27 38.10 12.80 0.74
CA GLN A 27 37.98 14.26 0.69
C GLN A 27 37.38 14.74 -0.64
N SER A 28 37.87 14.21 -1.77
CA SER A 28 37.35 14.54 -3.11
C SER A 28 35.85 14.22 -3.26
N VAL A 29 35.38 13.10 -2.71
CA VAL A 29 33.94 12.75 -2.69
C VAL A 29 33.15 13.79 -1.89
N PHE A 30 33.66 14.23 -0.74
CA PHE A 30 33.02 15.26 0.08
C PHE A 30 32.98 16.61 -0.61
N ASP A 31 34.05 16.99 -1.31
CA ASP A 31 34.10 18.24 -2.08
C ASP A 31 33.03 18.24 -3.18
N ARG A 32 32.86 17.11 -3.89
CA ARG A 32 31.76 16.92 -4.87
C ARG A 32 30.38 16.96 -4.24
N ILE A 33 30.19 16.39 -3.05
CA ILE A 33 28.92 16.48 -2.31
C ILE A 33 28.61 17.96 -2.01
N VAL A 34 29.59 18.71 -1.49
CA VAL A 34 29.45 20.12 -1.16
C VAL A 34 29.11 20.95 -2.40
N GLU A 35 29.78 20.69 -3.53
CA GLU A 35 29.48 21.33 -4.82
C GLU A 35 28.02 21.09 -5.23
N ARG A 36 27.55 19.83 -5.19
CA ARG A 36 26.18 19.48 -5.58
C ARG A 36 25.14 20.14 -4.69
N LEU A 37 25.36 20.16 -3.38
CA LEU A 37 24.44 20.81 -2.44
C LEU A 37 24.48 22.34 -2.56
N SER A 38 25.64 22.93 -2.85
CA SER A 38 25.76 24.37 -3.10
C SER A 38 25.00 24.78 -4.36
N ALA A 39 25.04 23.96 -5.41
CA ALA A 39 24.26 24.17 -6.63
C ALA A 39 22.74 24.11 -6.40
N LEU A 40 22.28 23.47 -5.32
CA LEU A 40 20.88 23.50 -4.87
C LEU A 40 20.53 24.74 -4.04
N GLY A 41 21.50 25.62 -3.76
CA GLY A 41 21.31 26.86 -3.01
C GLY A 41 21.67 26.80 -1.52
N PHE A 42 22.25 25.70 -1.03
CA PHE A 42 22.67 25.60 0.37
C PHE A 42 24.04 26.25 0.59
N SER A 43 24.14 27.18 1.53
CA SER A 43 25.39 27.88 1.86
C SER A 43 25.99 27.48 3.21
N ASP A 44 25.22 26.82 4.07
CA ASP A 44 25.59 26.48 5.45
C ASP A 44 26.01 25.00 5.61
N LEU A 45 26.71 24.47 4.61
CA LEU A 45 27.16 23.09 4.56
C LEU A 45 28.29 22.82 5.58
N ARG A 46 28.14 21.76 6.38
CA ARG A 46 29.14 21.33 7.36
C ARG A 46 29.61 19.91 7.04
N PRO A 47 30.59 19.73 6.15
CA PRO A 47 31.14 18.42 5.85
C PRO A 47 32.01 17.89 6.99
N ASN A 48 31.87 16.61 7.30
CA ASN A 48 32.68 15.88 8.27
C ASN A 48 33.17 14.55 7.65
N PRO A 49 34.23 14.59 6.82
CA PRO A 49 34.76 13.41 6.14
C PRO A 49 35.24 12.31 7.09
N LYS A 50 35.70 12.68 8.30
CA LYS A 50 36.13 11.71 9.32
C LYS A 50 34.98 10.82 9.79
N HIS A 51 33.78 11.39 9.91
CA HIS A 51 32.58 10.69 10.37
C HIS A 51 31.61 10.30 9.25
N GLY A 52 31.91 10.64 8.00
CA GLY A 52 31.09 10.22 6.86
C GLY A 52 29.79 11.02 6.69
N THR A 53 29.69 12.22 7.26
CA THR A 53 28.44 13.00 7.30
C THR A 53 28.61 14.41 6.75
N VAL A 54 27.56 14.94 6.11
CA VAL A 54 27.45 16.37 5.77
C VAL A 54 26.15 16.88 6.38
N GLU A 55 26.25 17.88 7.25
CA GLU A 55 25.07 18.53 7.84
C GLU A 55 24.69 19.77 7.02
N VAL A 56 23.38 19.99 6.87
CA VAL A 56 22.79 21.13 6.15
C VAL A 56 21.71 21.74 7.05
N PRO A 57 22.06 22.65 7.98
CA PRO A 57 21.14 23.17 8.99
C PRO A 57 19.90 23.89 8.40
N SER A 58 20.06 24.57 7.27
CA SER A 58 18.97 25.28 6.59
C SER A 58 17.98 24.37 5.84
N ALA A 59 18.34 23.10 5.61
CA ALA A 59 17.50 22.18 4.85
C ALA A 59 16.26 21.73 5.64
N SER A 60 15.12 21.70 4.96
CA SER A 60 13.84 21.25 5.49
C SER A 60 13.41 19.89 4.93
N LYS A 61 12.28 19.35 5.40
CA LYS A 61 11.68 18.13 4.81
C LYS A 61 11.33 18.26 3.33
N ARG A 62 11.07 19.49 2.84
CA ARG A 62 10.72 19.75 1.43
C ARG A 62 11.93 19.54 0.51
N ASP A 63 13.13 19.77 1.02
CA ASP A 63 14.37 19.70 0.26
C ASP A 63 14.90 18.27 0.09
N LEU A 64 14.35 17.33 0.87
CA LEU A 64 14.81 15.94 0.92
C LEU A 64 14.81 15.29 -0.47
N ALA A 65 13.79 15.55 -1.29
CA ALA A 65 13.69 14.99 -2.63
C ALA A 65 14.81 15.51 -3.54
N SER A 66 15.00 16.84 -3.60
CA SER A 66 16.02 17.49 -4.43
C SER A 66 17.44 17.09 -4.01
N VAL A 67 17.72 17.10 -2.71
CA VAL A 67 18.99 16.64 -2.14
C VAL A 67 19.23 15.17 -2.46
N ARG A 68 18.21 14.32 -2.33
CA ARG A 68 18.34 12.89 -2.65
C ARG A 68 18.64 12.66 -4.12
N LEU A 69 17.93 13.33 -5.03
CA LEU A 69 18.18 13.21 -6.47
C LEU A 69 19.60 13.65 -6.86
N ALA A 70 20.06 14.78 -6.32
CA ALA A 70 21.42 15.27 -6.59
C ALA A 70 22.50 14.27 -6.12
N LEU A 71 22.32 13.71 -4.92
CA LEU A 71 23.25 12.73 -4.34
C LEU A 71 23.21 11.39 -5.05
N LEU A 72 22.04 10.90 -5.45
CA LEU A 72 21.92 9.68 -6.26
C LEU A 72 22.54 9.85 -7.66
N SER A 73 22.45 11.05 -8.25
CA SER A 73 23.16 11.34 -9.49
C SER A 73 24.67 11.27 -9.31
N LEU A 74 25.19 11.84 -8.22
CA LEU A 74 26.60 11.71 -7.86
C LEU A 74 27.01 10.26 -7.63
N GLU A 75 26.16 9.45 -6.98
CA GLU A 75 26.42 8.03 -6.78
C GLU A 75 26.59 7.29 -8.12
N ARG A 76 25.73 7.57 -9.12
CA ARG A 76 25.85 6.99 -10.46
C ARG A 76 27.14 7.39 -11.17
N GLU A 77 27.54 8.67 -11.04
CA GLU A 77 28.81 9.16 -11.57
C GLU A 77 30.02 8.48 -10.92
N LEU A 78 29.89 8.02 -9.68
CA LEU A 78 30.91 7.28 -8.95
C LEU A 78 30.83 5.76 -9.17
N GLY A 79 29.99 5.29 -10.09
CA GLY A 79 29.85 3.87 -10.44
C GLY A 79 28.87 3.08 -9.56
N GLY A 80 28.13 3.74 -8.66
CA GLY A 80 27.03 3.12 -7.93
C GLY A 80 25.71 3.11 -8.72
N MET A 81 24.70 2.44 -8.17
CA MET A 81 23.40 2.34 -8.86
C MET A 81 22.57 3.63 -8.74
N GLY A 82 22.71 4.38 -7.64
CA GLY A 82 21.99 5.63 -7.40
C GLY A 82 20.48 5.49 -7.55
N LEU A 83 19.91 4.41 -6.99
CA LEU A 83 18.48 4.12 -7.06
C LEU A 83 17.71 4.87 -5.97
N MET A 84 16.56 5.40 -6.35
CA MET A 84 15.58 5.89 -5.38
C MET A 84 14.95 4.69 -4.67
N PRO A 85 14.87 4.69 -3.33
CA PRO A 85 14.12 3.66 -2.64
C PRO A 85 12.65 3.75 -3.05
N PRO A 86 11.97 2.61 -3.28
CA PRO A 86 10.55 2.63 -3.59
C PRO A 86 9.77 3.20 -2.41
N SER A 87 8.63 3.83 -2.71
CA SER A 87 7.65 4.19 -1.68
C SER A 87 6.71 3.02 -1.43
N SER A 88 6.12 2.97 -0.24
CA SER A 88 5.12 1.97 0.12
C SER A 88 3.83 2.62 0.60
N THR A 89 2.71 2.02 0.21
CA THR A 89 1.39 2.26 0.78
C THR A 89 0.93 0.99 1.45
N TYR A 90 0.31 1.10 2.63
CA TYR A 90 -0.18 -0.03 3.40
C TYR A 90 -1.70 -0.06 3.32
N HIS A 91 -2.26 -1.23 3.02
CA HIS A 91 -3.70 -1.46 2.96
C HIS A 91 -4.11 -2.41 4.09
N HIS A 92 -5.36 -2.30 4.54
CA HIS A 92 -5.94 -3.28 5.44
C HIS A 92 -6.09 -4.62 4.73
N PHE A 93 -5.96 -5.71 5.49
CA PHE A 93 -6.24 -7.03 4.96
C PHE A 93 -7.74 -7.17 4.69
N ALA A 94 -8.09 -7.67 3.51
CA ALA A 94 -9.43 -8.16 3.26
C ALA A 94 -9.72 -9.35 4.18
N VAL A 95 -10.79 -9.25 4.96
CA VAL A 95 -11.24 -10.33 5.83
C VAL A 95 -11.88 -11.45 5.01
N GLY A 96 -11.77 -12.68 5.49
CA GLY A 96 -12.60 -13.78 5.04
C GLY A 96 -14.03 -13.63 5.55
N LEU A 97 -14.95 -14.34 4.92
CA LEU A 97 -16.38 -14.34 5.27
C LEU A 97 -16.65 -14.83 6.69
N ASP A 98 -15.70 -15.50 7.34
CA ASP A 98 -15.77 -15.94 8.72
C ASP A 98 -15.25 -14.90 9.74
N GLY A 99 -14.71 -13.76 9.26
CA GLY A 99 -14.10 -12.72 10.07
C GLY A 99 -12.59 -12.87 10.29
N ASP A 100 -12.00 -13.99 9.87
CA ASP A 100 -10.55 -14.23 9.92
C ASP A 100 -9.85 -13.79 8.63
N LYS A 101 -8.59 -14.17 8.43
CA LYS A 101 -7.85 -13.90 7.19
C LYS A 101 -8.46 -14.66 6.01
N MET A 102 -8.69 -13.97 4.89
CA MET A 102 -9.10 -14.58 3.63
C MET A 102 -8.04 -15.58 3.13
N SER A 103 -8.47 -16.78 2.70
CA SER A 103 -7.57 -17.84 2.25
C SER A 103 -8.20 -18.73 1.18
N SER A 104 -7.48 -18.91 0.06
CA SER A 104 -7.89 -19.83 -1.01
C SER A 104 -7.96 -21.30 -0.55
N SER A 105 -7.20 -21.68 0.49
CA SER A 105 -7.28 -23.01 1.11
C SER A 105 -8.55 -23.24 1.93
N ARG A 106 -9.35 -22.19 2.16
CA ARG A 106 -10.64 -22.23 2.85
C ARG A 106 -11.73 -21.69 1.92
N PRO A 107 -12.20 -22.51 0.93
CA PRO A 107 -13.09 -22.05 -0.12
C PRO A 107 -14.42 -21.47 0.37
N ASP A 108 -14.88 -21.89 1.54
CA ASP A 108 -16.14 -21.43 2.14
C ASP A 108 -16.01 -20.03 2.77
N SER A 109 -14.80 -19.58 3.14
CA SER A 109 -14.57 -18.26 3.71
C SER A 109 -14.10 -17.22 2.69
N THR A 110 -14.03 -17.57 1.40
CA THR A 110 -13.50 -16.69 0.34
C THR A 110 -14.46 -16.65 -0.84
N ILE A 111 -14.75 -15.46 -1.38
CA ILE A 111 -15.47 -15.31 -2.65
C ILE A 111 -14.44 -15.33 -3.77
N PHE A 112 -14.53 -16.29 -4.69
CA PHE A 112 -13.66 -16.32 -5.86
C PHE A 112 -14.29 -15.51 -7.00
N LEU A 113 -13.45 -14.88 -7.81
CA LEU A 113 -13.89 -14.06 -8.95
C LEU A 113 -14.61 -14.85 -10.05
N GLY A 114 -14.47 -16.18 -10.05
CA GLY A 114 -15.19 -17.09 -10.96
C GLY A 114 -16.25 -17.94 -10.25
N ASP A 115 -16.65 -17.59 -9.03
CA ASP A 115 -17.76 -18.29 -8.38
C ASP A 115 -19.09 -17.96 -9.06
N GLU A 116 -19.93 -18.99 -9.23
CA GLU A 116 -21.30 -18.83 -9.71
C GLU A 116 -22.14 -17.93 -8.76
N PRO A 117 -23.07 -17.10 -9.28
CA PRO A 117 -23.86 -16.18 -8.46
C PRO A 117 -24.57 -16.86 -7.28
N ALA A 118 -25.12 -18.06 -7.48
CA ALA A 118 -25.78 -18.82 -6.42
C ALA A 118 -24.83 -19.21 -5.28
N LYS A 119 -23.55 -19.48 -5.59
CA LYS A 119 -22.53 -19.81 -4.60
C LYS A 119 -22.10 -18.57 -3.83
N VAL A 120 -21.96 -17.43 -4.50
CA VAL A 120 -21.70 -16.12 -3.90
C VAL A 120 -22.81 -15.75 -2.93
N ALA A 121 -24.08 -15.89 -3.33
CA ALA A 121 -25.24 -15.66 -2.49
C ALA A 121 -25.22 -16.51 -1.21
N LYS A 122 -24.94 -17.81 -1.33
CA LYS A 122 -24.83 -18.71 -0.18
C LYS A 122 -23.70 -18.31 0.76
N LYS A 123 -22.56 -17.88 0.21
CA LYS A 123 -21.39 -17.43 0.95
C LYS A 123 -21.64 -16.15 1.73
N ILE A 124 -22.16 -15.10 1.09
CA ILE A 124 -22.51 -13.83 1.74
C ILE A 124 -23.55 -14.02 2.83
N LYS A 125 -24.59 -14.84 2.59
CA LYS A 125 -25.62 -15.15 3.59
C LYS A 125 -25.03 -15.78 4.87
N ARG A 126 -23.96 -16.59 4.73
CA ARG A 126 -23.25 -17.24 5.84
C ARG A 126 -22.14 -16.40 6.45
N ALA A 127 -21.87 -15.21 5.91
CA ALA A 127 -20.79 -14.36 6.40
C ALA A 127 -20.99 -13.97 7.88
N PHE A 128 -19.89 -13.73 8.59
CA PHE A 128 -19.88 -13.26 9.96
C PHE A 128 -20.58 -11.91 10.05
N SER A 129 -21.41 -11.78 11.07
CA SER A 129 -22.27 -10.62 11.31
C SER A 129 -21.77 -9.86 12.53
N GLY A 130 -21.72 -8.54 12.44
CA GLY A 130 -21.49 -7.64 13.58
C GLY A 130 -22.77 -7.33 14.36
N GLY A 131 -23.90 -7.95 14.00
CA GLY A 131 -25.20 -7.77 14.64
C GLY A 131 -25.38 -8.55 15.95
N GLN A 132 -26.60 -8.53 16.47
CA GLN A 132 -26.96 -9.20 17.73
C GLN A 132 -27.56 -10.58 17.46
N PRO A 133 -27.60 -11.48 18.48
CA PRO A 133 -28.16 -12.82 18.33
C PRO A 133 -29.65 -12.83 17.97
N THR A 134 -30.42 -11.85 18.44
CA THR A 134 -31.86 -11.72 18.21
C THR A 134 -32.22 -10.40 17.53
N VAL A 135 -33.37 -10.38 16.85
CA VAL A 135 -33.87 -9.18 16.16
C VAL A 135 -34.20 -8.10 17.19
N GLU A 136 -34.80 -8.48 18.31
CA GLU A 136 -35.19 -7.58 19.40
C GLU A 136 -33.96 -6.89 20.01
N GLU A 137 -32.90 -7.65 20.28
CA GLU A 137 -31.64 -7.09 20.77
C GLU A 137 -30.99 -6.19 19.71
N HIS A 138 -31.00 -6.59 18.45
CA HIS A 138 -30.42 -5.78 17.38
C HIS A 138 -31.15 -4.45 17.20
N ARG A 139 -32.48 -4.45 17.26
CA ARG A 139 -33.30 -3.24 17.22
C ARG A 139 -33.03 -2.32 18.41
N ARG A 140 -32.67 -2.87 19.57
CA ARG A 140 -32.41 -2.12 20.80
C ARG A 140 -30.97 -1.62 20.93
N LEU A 141 -30.00 -2.45 20.54
CA LEU A 141 -28.57 -2.22 20.80
C LEU A 141 -27.79 -1.86 19.52
N GLY A 142 -28.37 -2.09 18.34
CA GLY A 142 -27.70 -1.93 17.06
C GLY A 142 -26.70 -3.04 16.74
N GLY A 143 -26.09 -2.91 15.56
CA GLY A 143 -24.96 -3.71 15.11
C GLY A 143 -23.67 -2.90 15.01
N ASP A 144 -22.55 -3.62 14.98
CA ASP A 144 -21.22 -3.07 14.77
C ASP A 144 -20.78 -3.26 13.29
N PRO A 145 -20.86 -2.21 12.45
CA PRO A 145 -20.45 -2.31 11.05
C PRO A 145 -18.95 -2.57 10.90
N ASP A 146 -18.11 -2.18 11.87
CA ASP A 146 -16.66 -2.36 11.80
C ASP A 146 -16.28 -3.84 11.99
N ARG A 147 -17.20 -4.67 12.48
CA ARG A 147 -17.05 -6.13 12.61
C ARG A 147 -17.92 -6.92 11.63
N ASP A 148 -18.83 -6.24 10.92
CA ASP A 148 -19.75 -6.88 10.00
C ASP A 148 -19.08 -7.13 8.65
N VAL A 149 -18.90 -8.41 8.29
CA VAL A 149 -18.14 -8.74 7.07
C VAL A 149 -18.90 -8.33 5.81
N ALA A 150 -20.24 -8.36 5.82
CA ALA A 150 -21.02 -7.92 4.67
C ALA A 150 -20.83 -6.42 4.44
N PHE A 151 -20.85 -5.61 5.51
CA PHE A 151 -20.52 -4.18 5.42
C PHE A 151 -19.10 -3.93 4.94
N GLN A 152 -18.09 -4.61 5.52
CA GLN A 152 -16.70 -4.46 5.11
C GLN A 152 -16.48 -4.81 3.63
N TYR A 153 -17.15 -5.84 3.11
CA TYR A 153 -17.06 -6.20 1.70
C TYR A 153 -17.67 -5.15 0.79
N MET A 154 -18.80 -4.55 1.18
CA MET A 154 -19.35 -3.41 0.44
C MET A 154 -18.35 -2.27 0.41
N ALA A 155 -17.81 -1.88 1.57
CA ALA A 155 -16.86 -0.77 1.69
C ALA A 155 -15.54 -0.97 0.93
N TYR A 156 -15.06 -2.21 0.81
CA TYR A 156 -13.81 -2.50 0.12
C TYR A 156 -13.97 -2.77 -1.38
N PHE A 157 -15.11 -3.31 -1.82
CA PHE A 157 -15.19 -3.88 -3.17
C PHE A 157 -16.43 -3.48 -3.97
N PHE A 158 -17.61 -3.38 -3.33
CA PHE A 158 -18.87 -3.41 -4.07
C PHE A 158 -19.64 -2.09 -4.05
N GLU A 159 -19.29 -1.14 -3.19
CA GLU A 159 -19.88 0.19 -3.13
C GLU A 159 -18.79 1.25 -3.21
N GLU A 160 -18.98 2.21 -4.13
CA GLU A 160 -18.03 3.30 -4.36
C GLU A 160 -18.50 4.61 -3.72
N ASP A 161 -19.79 4.73 -3.38
CA ASP A 161 -20.36 5.93 -2.78
C ASP A 161 -20.24 5.91 -1.24
N ASP A 162 -19.34 6.73 -0.72
CA ASP A 162 -19.11 6.93 0.72
C ASP A 162 -20.39 7.35 1.47
N ALA A 163 -21.30 8.11 0.84
CA ALA A 163 -22.54 8.54 1.48
C ALA A 163 -23.49 7.36 1.69
N VAL A 164 -23.53 6.42 0.74
CA VAL A 164 -24.32 5.18 0.84
C VAL A 164 -23.75 4.29 1.95
N LEU A 165 -22.43 4.13 2.01
CA LEU A 165 -21.77 3.39 3.08
C LEU A 165 -22.02 4.01 4.46
N ALA A 166 -22.01 5.35 4.55
CA ALA A 166 -22.31 6.06 5.79
C ALA A 166 -23.74 5.80 6.27
N ASP A 167 -24.73 5.81 5.37
CA ASP A 167 -26.13 5.53 5.71
C ASP A 167 -26.32 4.08 6.21
N PHE A 168 -25.71 3.10 5.53
CA PHE A 168 -25.72 1.71 5.99
C PHE A 168 -25.11 1.58 7.38
N ALA A 169 -23.95 2.19 7.62
CA ALA A 169 -23.27 2.14 8.90
C ALA A 169 -24.11 2.78 10.01
N GLU A 170 -24.69 3.96 9.76
CA GLU A 170 -25.53 4.65 10.73
C GLU A 170 -26.81 3.84 11.04
N SER A 171 -27.49 3.37 10.01
CA SER A 171 -28.72 2.60 10.15
C SER A 171 -28.49 1.25 10.85
N TYR A 172 -27.33 0.63 10.64
CA TYR A 172 -26.94 -0.59 11.36
C TYR A 172 -26.63 -0.33 12.83
N ARG A 173 -25.84 0.71 13.14
CA ARG A 173 -25.56 1.14 14.53
C ARG A 173 -26.83 1.55 15.28
N ALA A 174 -27.80 2.11 14.57
CA ALA A 174 -29.10 2.50 15.14
C ALA A 174 -30.08 1.32 15.28
N GLY A 175 -29.75 0.12 14.81
CA GLY A 175 -30.64 -1.04 14.79
C GLY A 175 -31.82 -0.92 13.80
N ARG A 176 -31.81 0.09 12.92
CA ARG A 176 -32.82 0.29 11.86
C ARG A 176 -32.65 -0.71 10.72
N LEU A 177 -31.40 -1.08 10.43
CA LEU A 177 -31.04 -2.10 9.45
C LEU A 177 -30.67 -3.39 10.20
N LEU A 178 -31.26 -4.52 9.81
CA LEU A 178 -30.95 -5.84 10.37
C LEU A 178 -29.76 -6.50 9.65
N ALA A 179 -29.11 -7.44 10.31
CA ALA A 179 -27.98 -8.19 9.73
C ALA A 179 -28.34 -8.93 8.42
N GLY A 180 -29.58 -9.44 8.31
CA GLY A 180 -30.07 -10.06 7.08
C GLY A 180 -30.21 -9.06 5.93
N GLU A 181 -30.66 -7.84 6.23
CA GLU A 181 -30.82 -6.75 5.27
C GLU A 181 -29.45 -6.22 4.81
N MET A 182 -28.48 -6.10 5.73
CA MET A 182 -27.09 -5.78 5.41
C MET A 182 -26.48 -6.79 4.43
N LYS A 183 -26.67 -8.09 4.68
CA LYS A 183 -26.18 -9.15 3.79
C LYS A 183 -26.88 -9.14 2.43
N GLN A 184 -28.16 -8.81 2.39
CA GLN A 184 -28.91 -8.71 1.14
C GLN A 184 -28.43 -7.52 0.31
N ALA A 185 -28.23 -6.35 0.93
CA ALA A 185 -27.66 -5.18 0.28
C ALA A 185 -26.25 -5.43 -0.27
N CYS A 186 -25.43 -6.18 0.46
CA CYS A 186 -24.10 -6.62 0.01
C CYS A 186 -24.19 -7.58 -1.19
N LEU A 187 -25.14 -8.52 -1.17
CA LEU A 187 -25.36 -9.45 -2.28
C LEU A 187 -25.74 -8.72 -3.58
N GLU A 188 -26.68 -7.78 -3.52
CA GLU A 188 -27.15 -7.02 -4.69
C GLU A 188 -25.99 -6.27 -5.36
N ARG A 189 -25.11 -5.66 -4.57
CA ARG A 189 -23.92 -4.95 -5.07
C ARG A 189 -22.87 -5.93 -5.61
N ALA A 190 -22.67 -7.05 -4.92
CA ALA A 190 -21.75 -8.09 -5.36
C ALA A 190 -22.18 -8.69 -6.72
N GLU A 191 -23.48 -8.88 -6.95
CA GLU A 191 -24.01 -9.39 -8.22
C GLU A 191 -23.72 -8.43 -9.37
N VAL A 192 -23.93 -7.12 -9.18
CA VAL A 192 -23.58 -6.10 -10.18
C VAL A 192 -22.07 -6.09 -10.44
N TRP A 193 -21.26 -6.07 -9.39
CA TRP A 193 -19.80 -6.01 -9.52
C TRP A 193 -19.22 -7.24 -10.21
N LEU A 194 -19.65 -8.45 -9.82
CA LEU A 194 -19.18 -9.70 -10.41
C LEU A 194 -19.69 -9.89 -11.84
N GLY A 195 -20.91 -9.44 -12.14
CA GLY A 195 -21.45 -9.41 -13.50
C GLY A 195 -20.59 -8.55 -14.42
N ASN A 196 -20.31 -7.31 -14.02
CA ASN A 196 -19.42 -6.40 -14.75
C ASN A 196 -18.01 -6.99 -14.94
N LEU A 197 -17.49 -7.70 -13.93
CA LEU A 197 -16.20 -8.37 -14.04
C LEU A 197 -16.23 -9.52 -15.06
N ALA A 198 -17.28 -10.33 -15.06
CA ALA A 198 -17.44 -11.44 -15.99
C ALA A 198 -17.50 -10.95 -17.44
N GLU A 199 -18.28 -9.90 -17.71
CA GLU A 199 -18.36 -9.28 -19.03
C GLU A 199 -16.99 -8.78 -19.51
N ARG A 200 -16.28 -8.00 -18.69
CA ARG A 200 -14.94 -7.49 -19.01
C ARG A 200 -13.92 -8.61 -19.26
N ARG A 201 -14.03 -9.72 -18.52
CA ARG A 201 -13.15 -10.88 -18.69
C ARG A 201 -13.40 -11.54 -20.05
N ASP A 202 -14.66 -11.68 -20.44
CA ASP A 202 -15.03 -12.31 -21.71
C ASP A 202 -14.63 -11.43 -22.90
N GLU A 203 -14.81 -10.11 -22.80
CA GLU A 203 -14.35 -9.14 -23.80
C GLU A 203 -12.84 -9.21 -24.06
N THR A 204 -12.04 -9.51 -23.03
CA THR A 204 -10.57 -9.45 -23.10
C THR A 204 -9.90 -10.82 -23.24
N ALA A 205 -10.66 -11.92 -23.17
CA ALA A 205 -10.12 -13.28 -23.19
C ALA A 205 -9.23 -13.59 -24.41
N HIS A 206 -9.58 -13.04 -25.57
CA HIS A 206 -8.83 -13.22 -26.82
C HIS A 206 -7.52 -12.42 -26.90
N LEU A 207 -7.31 -11.46 -25.99
CA LEU A 207 -6.13 -10.58 -25.98
C LEU A 207 -4.98 -11.15 -25.15
N VAL A 208 -5.14 -12.30 -24.49
CA VAL A 208 -4.12 -12.88 -23.59
C VAL A 208 -2.77 -13.03 -24.28
N GLU A 209 -2.74 -13.53 -25.52
CA GLU A 209 -1.50 -13.67 -26.31
C GLU A 209 -0.84 -12.32 -26.64
N THR A 210 -1.62 -11.24 -26.69
CA THR A 210 -1.09 -9.88 -26.92
C THR A 210 -0.35 -9.35 -25.68
N PHE A 211 -0.72 -9.78 -24.47
CA PHE A 211 -0.12 -9.32 -23.22
C PHE A 211 1.05 -10.19 -22.73
N LEU A 212 1.10 -11.46 -23.14
CA LEU A 212 2.13 -12.43 -22.69
C LEU A 212 3.35 -12.54 -23.63
N ALA A 213 3.59 -11.52 -24.45
CA ALA A 213 4.71 -11.45 -25.40
C ALA A 213 6.10 -11.62 -24.74
#